data_AF-A0A959FPT7-F1
#
_entry.id   AF-A0A959FPT7-F1
#
_cell.length_a   1.000
_cell.length_b   1.000
_cell.length_c   1.000
_cell.angle_alpha   90.00
_cell.angle_beta   90.00
_cell.angle_gamma   90.00
#
_symmetry.space_group_name_H-M   'P 1'
#
loop_
_entity.id
_entity.type
_entity.pdbx_description
1 polymer ?
#
loop_
_entity_poly.entity_id
_entity_poly.type
_entity_poly.pdbx_seq_one_letter_code
_entity_poly.pdbx_strand_id
1 'polypeptide(L)'
;RASVAPDFAVSAKLNSADFQRGGFSPEDAHRVIELLNELPVDLVELSGGSYEAPAMQGEARDGRTLAREAYFLEFAKEIAKVARMPLMVTGGIRRREVAEQVIASGVDMAGMATVLSLNPNLINDWLLGKDSAPQLRPITWKNKVLASLATMAVVKFQMKRLAAGRRSKPQVSPFWILMLDQIKTNIKAKRYRRWVAFKRTPNSGFL
;
A
#
# COMPACT_ATOMS: atom_id res chain seq x y z
N ARG A 1 5.25 -21.73 5.93
CA ARG A 1 3.99 -22.51 5.72
C ARG A 1 3.67 -23.45 6.87
N ALA A 2 4.63 -24.16 7.46
CA ALA A 2 4.39 -25.17 8.51
C ALA A 2 3.65 -24.69 9.79
N SER A 3 3.57 -23.38 10.05
CA SER A 3 2.94 -22.82 11.26
C SER A 3 1.50 -22.32 11.05
N VAL A 4 0.92 -22.52 9.86
CA VAL A 4 -0.43 -22.08 9.51
C VAL A 4 -1.22 -23.22 8.89
N ALA A 5 -2.55 -23.12 8.91
CA ALA A 5 -3.43 -24.11 8.31
C ALA A 5 -3.20 -24.24 6.79
N PRO A 6 -3.50 -25.40 6.17
CA PRO A 6 -3.30 -25.62 4.73
C PRO A 6 -4.03 -24.61 3.83
N ASP A 7 -5.18 -24.11 4.25
CA ASP A 7 -6.02 -23.14 3.53
C ASP A 7 -5.64 -21.66 3.78
N PHE A 8 -4.71 -21.40 4.70
CA PHE A 8 -4.30 -20.04 5.04
C PHE A 8 -3.43 -19.42 3.94
N ALA A 9 -3.85 -18.34 3.30
CA ALA A 9 -3.04 -17.66 2.27
C ALA A 9 -1.78 -17.00 2.87
N VAL A 10 -0.62 -17.26 2.27
CA VAL A 10 0.67 -16.63 2.58
C VAL A 10 1.11 -15.81 1.37
N SER A 11 1.09 -14.48 1.51
CA SER A 11 1.60 -13.57 0.50
C SER A 11 2.90 -12.89 0.93
N ALA A 12 3.69 -12.47 -0.05
CA ALA A 12 4.87 -11.63 0.17
C ALA A 12 4.65 -10.25 -0.46
N LYS A 13 5.03 -9.19 0.23
CA LYS A 13 5.05 -7.84 -0.34
C LYS A 13 6.48 -7.40 -0.60
N LEU A 14 6.75 -7.03 -1.85
CA LEU A 14 8.07 -6.70 -2.34
C LEU A 14 8.08 -5.30 -2.95
N ASN A 15 9.10 -4.52 -2.61
CA ASN A 15 9.35 -3.26 -3.30
C ASN A 15 10.07 -3.51 -4.63
N SER A 16 9.76 -2.73 -5.67
CA SER A 16 10.44 -2.84 -6.97
C SER A 16 11.86 -2.25 -6.96
N ALA A 17 12.05 -1.16 -6.22
CA ALA A 17 13.34 -0.51 -5.99
C ALA A 17 13.21 0.56 -4.90
N ASP A 18 14.29 0.84 -4.17
CA ASP A 18 14.32 1.92 -3.16
C ASP A 18 14.67 3.29 -3.76
N PHE A 19 15.13 3.34 -5.01
CA PHE A 19 15.55 4.57 -5.73
C PHE A 19 16.54 5.46 -4.96
N GLN A 20 17.40 4.82 -4.16
CA GLN A 20 18.49 5.43 -3.39
C GLN A 20 19.80 4.71 -3.70
N ARG A 21 20.93 5.41 -3.60
CA ARG A 21 22.25 4.83 -3.87
C ARG A 21 22.53 3.71 -2.85
N GLY A 22 22.81 2.50 -3.33
CA GLY A 22 23.04 1.32 -2.50
C GLY A 22 21.77 0.73 -1.86
N GLY A 23 20.57 1.16 -2.29
CA GLY A 23 19.31 0.57 -1.87
C GLY A 23 18.92 -0.65 -2.72
N PHE A 24 17.77 -1.24 -2.39
CA PHE A 24 17.21 -2.39 -3.10
C PHE A 24 17.05 -2.08 -4.60
N SER A 25 17.67 -2.91 -5.44
CA SER A 25 17.68 -2.74 -6.90
C SER A 25 16.60 -3.57 -7.58
N PRO A 26 16.29 -3.26 -8.85
CA PRO A 26 15.44 -4.11 -9.69
C PRO A 26 15.94 -5.54 -9.83
N GLU A 27 17.25 -5.70 -9.96
CA GLU A 27 17.92 -7.00 -10.10
C GLU A 27 17.77 -7.81 -8.80
N ASP A 28 17.85 -7.14 -7.64
CA ASP A 28 17.55 -7.78 -6.36
C ASP A 28 16.08 -8.22 -6.30
N ALA A 29 15.15 -7.40 -6.81
CA ALA A 29 13.73 -7.72 -6.85
C ALA A 29 13.47 -8.95 -7.73
N HIS A 30 14.05 -9.01 -8.92
CA HIS A 30 14.01 -10.18 -9.79
C HIS A 30 14.55 -11.42 -9.08
N ARG A 31 15.71 -11.30 -8.42
CA ARG A 31 16.31 -12.43 -7.71
C ARG A 31 15.45 -12.91 -6.56
N VAL A 32 14.80 -12.01 -5.83
CA VAL A 32 13.84 -12.38 -4.78
C VAL A 32 12.65 -13.12 -5.38
N ILE A 33 12.11 -12.70 -6.51
CA ILE A 33 11.01 -13.41 -7.19
C ILE A 33 11.44 -14.83 -7.60
N GLU A 34 12.63 -14.99 -8.17
CA GLU A 34 13.16 -16.33 -8.48
C GLU A 34 13.27 -17.23 -7.25
N LEU A 35 13.68 -16.69 -6.11
CA LEU A 35 13.72 -17.43 -4.85
C LEU A 35 12.31 -17.76 -4.33
N LEU A 36 11.35 -16.84 -4.48
CA LEU A 36 9.96 -17.07 -4.08
C LEU A 36 9.26 -18.09 -4.98
N ASN A 37 9.67 -18.24 -6.25
CA ASN A 37 9.15 -19.27 -7.17
C ASN A 37 9.40 -20.70 -6.69
N GLU A 38 10.38 -20.90 -5.81
CA GLU A 38 10.72 -22.20 -5.21
C GLU A 38 10.00 -22.44 -3.87
N LEU A 39 9.14 -21.50 -3.45
CA LEU A 39 8.40 -21.56 -2.20
C LEU A 39 6.88 -21.58 -2.47
N PRO A 40 6.07 -22.20 -1.59
CA PRO A 40 4.61 -22.20 -1.71
C PRO A 40 4.03 -20.86 -1.23
N VAL A 41 4.26 -19.81 -2.03
CA VAL A 41 3.71 -18.45 -1.83
C VAL A 41 2.49 -18.29 -2.72
N ASP A 42 1.38 -17.85 -2.13
CA ASP A 42 0.08 -17.82 -2.83
C ASP A 42 -0.11 -16.54 -3.66
N LEU A 43 0.63 -15.47 -3.35
CA LEU A 43 0.55 -14.17 -4.03
C LEU A 43 1.81 -13.35 -3.73
N VAL A 44 2.34 -12.64 -4.73
CA VAL A 44 3.32 -11.57 -4.49
C VAL A 44 2.72 -10.22 -4.82
N GLU A 45 2.78 -9.28 -3.88
CA GLU A 45 2.41 -7.89 -4.08
C GLU A 45 3.66 -7.05 -4.39
N LEU A 46 3.70 -6.44 -5.58
CA LEU A 46 4.71 -5.47 -5.96
C LEU A 46 4.25 -4.05 -5.59
N SER A 47 5.15 -3.29 -4.93
CA SER A 47 5.00 -1.85 -4.70
C SER A 47 6.22 -1.08 -5.19
N GLY A 48 6.03 0.14 -5.71
CA GLY A 48 7.16 0.87 -6.31
C GLY A 48 6.85 2.26 -6.84
N GLY A 49 5.58 2.52 -7.15
CA GLY A 49 5.10 3.80 -7.67
C GLY A 49 3.58 3.88 -7.68
N SER A 50 3.03 4.90 -8.35
CA SER A 50 1.59 5.07 -8.56
C SER A 50 1.23 4.75 -10.01
N TYR A 51 0.40 3.75 -10.25
CA TYR A 51 -0.19 3.45 -11.56
C TYR A 51 -1.06 4.60 -12.08
N GLU A 52 -1.75 5.30 -11.17
CA GLU A 52 -2.60 6.46 -11.52
C GLU A 52 -1.92 7.81 -11.37
N ALA A 53 -0.61 7.83 -11.52
CA ALA A 53 0.10 9.08 -11.43
C ALA A 53 -0.37 10.12 -12.46
N PRO A 54 -0.17 11.42 -12.16
CA PRO A 54 -0.43 12.52 -13.10
C PRO A 54 0.19 12.30 -14.49
N ALA A 55 1.34 11.60 -14.58
CA ALA A 55 1.97 11.14 -15.83
C ALA A 55 1.00 10.44 -16.79
N MET A 56 0.27 9.47 -16.26
CA MET A 56 -0.69 8.63 -16.97
C MET A 56 -2.02 9.35 -17.20
N GLN A 57 -2.17 10.55 -16.65
CA GLN A 57 -3.32 11.45 -16.79
C GLN A 57 -2.97 12.71 -17.63
N GLY A 58 -1.75 12.80 -18.18
CA GLY A 58 -1.30 13.94 -19.00
C GLY A 58 -0.91 15.20 -18.21
N GLU A 59 -0.77 15.11 -16.89
CA GLU A 59 -0.41 16.22 -16.01
C GLU A 59 1.09 16.26 -15.70
N ALA A 60 1.70 17.45 -15.82
CA ALA A 60 3.13 17.65 -15.63
C ALA A 60 3.56 17.51 -14.15
N ARG A 61 4.39 16.51 -13.87
CA ARG A 61 5.27 16.46 -12.68
C ARG A 61 6.72 16.63 -13.11
N ASP A 62 7.60 16.82 -12.13
CA ASP A 62 9.05 16.69 -12.31
C ASP A 62 9.37 15.35 -13.01
N GLY A 63 10.19 15.39 -14.06
CA GLY A 63 10.48 14.25 -14.95
C GLY A 63 11.00 13.02 -14.20
N ARG A 64 11.63 13.22 -13.03
CA ARG A 64 12.08 12.12 -12.17
C ARG A 64 10.94 11.28 -11.59
N THR A 65 9.78 11.87 -11.30
CA THR A 65 8.61 11.12 -10.80
C THR A 65 7.95 10.33 -11.93
N LEU A 66 7.79 10.96 -13.10
CA LEU A 66 7.24 10.32 -14.30
C LEU A 66 8.07 9.08 -14.70
N ALA A 67 9.40 9.23 -14.73
CA ALA A 67 10.31 8.14 -15.07
C ALA A 67 10.20 6.96 -14.10
N ARG A 68 10.00 7.21 -12.80
CA ARG A 68 9.84 6.14 -11.78
C ARG A 68 8.54 5.37 -11.93
N GLU A 69 7.47 6.05 -12.33
CA GLU A 69 6.15 5.43 -12.49
C GLU A 69 6.07 4.60 -13.77
N ALA A 70 6.56 5.13 -14.89
CA ALA A 70 6.70 4.35 -16.13
C ALA A 70 7.62 3.14 -15.92
N TYR A 71 8.72 3.33 -15.20
CA TYR A 71 9.62 2.25 -14.81
C TYR A 71 8.90 1.15 -14.01
N PHE A 72 8.04 1.51 -13.05
CA PHE A 72 7.31 0.53 -12.23
C PHE A 72 6.35 -0.32 -13.08
N LEU A 73 5.70 0.27 -14.09
CA LEU A 73 4.82 -0.46 -15.01
C LEU A 73 5.59 -1.51 -15.81
N GLU A 74 6.72 -1.12 -16.41
CA GLU A 74 7.54 -2.04 -17.19
C GLU A 74 8.17 -3.12 -16.31
N PHE A 75 8.65 -2.75 -15.13
CA PHE A 75 9.14 -3.72 -14.14
C PHE A 75 8.08 -4.77 -13.77
N ALA A 76 6.84 -4.36 -13.48
CA ALA A 76 5.78 -5.29 -13.13
C ALA A 76 5.47 -6.28 -14.28
N LYS A 77 5.51 -5.82 -15.54
CA LYS A 77 5.34 -6.69 -16.72
C LYS A 77 6.47 -7.69 -16.87
N GLU A 78 7.72 -7.28 -16.67
CA GLU A 78 8.87 -8.19 -16.76
C GLU A 78 8.83 -9.24 -15.65
N ILE A 79 8.47 -8.86 -14.43
CA ILE A 79 8.31 -9.80 -13.31
C ILE A 79 7.15 -10.78 -13.57
N ALA A 80 6.05 -10.32 -14.18
CA ALA A 80 4.91 -11.17 -14.53
C ALA A 80 5.27 -12.32 -15.49
N LYS A 81 6.30 -12.14 -16.33
CA LYS A 81 6.78 -13.21 -17.23
C LYS A 81 7.53 -14.33 -16.51
N VAL A 82 8.10 -14.06 -15.32
CA VAL A 82 8.97 -15.00 -14.61
C VAL A 82 8.36 -15.52 -13.30
N ALA A 83 7.37 -14.84 -12.74
CA ALA A 83 6.68 -15.28 -11.54
C ALA A 83 5.82 -16.53 -11.82
N ARG A 84 5.90 -17.53 -10.94
CA ARG A 84 5.08 -18.76 -11.01
C ARG A 84 3.82 -18.68 -10.16
N MET A 85 3.79 -17.75 -9.20
CA MET A 85 2.61 -17.42 -8.40
C MET A 85 1.94 -16.15 -8.94
N PRO A 86 0.65 -15.94 -8.64
CA PRO A 86 -0.03 -14.71 -9.04
C PRO A 86 0.67 -13.45 -8.53
N LEU A 87 0.66 -12.40 -9.34
CA LEU A 87 1.17 -11.08 -9.01
C LEU A 87 0.03 -10.08 -8.78
N MET A 88 0.18 -9.30 -7.72
CA MET A 88 -0.61 -8.11 -7.46
C MET A 88 0.27 -6.88 -7.58
N VAL A 89 -0.26 -5.82 -8.17
CA VAL A 89 0.40 -4.50 -8.13
C VAL A 89 -0.46 -3.52 -7.35
N THR A 90 0.18 -2.67 -6.55
CA THR A 90 -0.49 -1.54 -5.89
C THR A 90 0.12 -0.21 -6.31
N GLY A 91 -0.70 0.85 -6.29
CA GLY A 91 -0.21 2.18 -6.66
C GLY A 91 -1.32 3.18 -7.01
N GLY A 92 -2.18 3.52 -6.05
CA GLY A 92 -3.16 4.59 -6.25
C GLY A 92 -4.28 4.28 -7.25
N ILE A 93 -4.44 3.03 -7.68
CA ILE A 93 -5.53 2.56 -8.56
C ILE A 93 -6.87 2.91 -7.90
N ARG A 94 -7.71 3.64 -8.64
CA ARG A 94 -9.01 4.19 -8.21
C ARG A 94 -10.06 4.24 -9.32
N ARG A 95 -9.67 4.07 -10.58
CA ARG A 95 -10.51 4.04 -11.78
C ARG A 95 -10.59 2.63 -12.34
N ARG A 96 -11.74 2.27 -12.88
CA ARG A 96 -11.99 0.95 -13.45
C ARG A 96 -11.06 0.66 -14.62
N GLU A 97 -10.90 1.63 -15.51
CA GLU A 97 -10.11 1.50 -16.75
C GLU A 97 -8.64 1.24 -16.42
N VAL A 98 -8.13 1.81 -15.33
CA VAL A 98 -6.75 1.60 -14.90
C VAL A 98 -6.56 0.21 -14.29
N ALA A 99 -7.55 -0.27 -13.52
CA ALA A 99 -7.53 -1.64 -13.04
C ALA A 99 -7.58 -2.64 -14.21
N GLU A 100 -8.40 -2.37 -15.24
CA GLU A 100 -8.46 -3.20 -16.45
C GLU A 100 -7.15 -3.18 -17.23
N GLN A 101 -6.48 -2.03 -17.34
CA GLN A 101 -5.16 -1.92 -17.96
C GLN A 101 -4.08 -2.72 -17.21
N VAL A 102 -4.15 -2.75 -15.87
CA VAL A 102 -3.26 -3.59 -15.05
C VAL A 102 -3.43 -5.06 -15.43
N ILE A 103 -4.68 -5.55 -15.46
CA ILE A 103 -4.95 -6.96 -15.81
C ILE A 103 -4.51 -7.25 -17.25
N ALA A 104 -4.85 -6.36 -18.19
CA ALA A 104 -4.45 -6.51 -19.59
C ALA A 104 -2.92 -6.48 -19.80
N SER A 105 -2.15 -5.95 -18.84
CA SER A 105 -0.68 -5.95 -18.90
C SER A 105 -0.03 -7.28 -18.50
N GLY A 106 -0.83 -8.28 -18.09
CA GLY A 106 -0.35 -9.59 -17.66
C GLY A 106 -0.16 -9.74 -16.15
N VAL A 107 -0.63 -8.77 -15.36
CA VAL A 107 -0.65 -8.87 -13.88
C VAL A 107 -1.98 -9.46 -13.43
N ASP A 108 -1.96 -10.38 -12.47
CA ASP A 108 -3.16 -11.12 -12.04
C ASP A 108 -4.13 -10.30 -11.18
N MET A 109 -3.64 -9.28 -10.46
CA MET A 109 -4.46 -8.51 -9.53
C MET A 109 -4.08 -7.02 -9.42
N ALA A 110 -5.09 -6.16 -9.47
CA ALA A 110 -4.97 -4.73 -9.16
C ALA A 110 -5.32 -4.47 -7.68
N GLY A 111 -4.32 -4.11 -6.89
CA GLY A 111 -4.49 -3.84 -5.47
C GLY A 111 -4.91 -2.38 -5.20
N MET A 112 -5.93 -2.23 -4.35
CA MET A 112 -6.54 -0.94 -4.00
C MET A 112 -6.63 -0.79 -2.48
N ALA A 113 -6.22 0.36 -1.95
CA ALA A 113 -6.25 0.63 -0.50
C ALA A 113 -6.98 1.93 -0.18
N THR A 114 -6.38 3.08 -0.54
CA THR A 114 -6.93 4.40 -0.19
C THR A 114 -8.34 4.59 -0.73
N VAL A 115 -8.59 4.25 -2.00
CA VAL A 115 -9.90 4.42 -2.64
C VAL A 115 -11.00 3.62 -1.91
N LEU A 116 -10.71 2.39 -1.49
CA LEU A 116 -11.66 1.54 -0.75
C LEU A 116 -11.92 2.06 0.67
N SER A 117 -10.97 2.78 1.26
CA SER A 117 -11.21 3.49 2.52
C SER A 117 -12.23 4.64 2.37
N LEU A 118 -12.39 5.18 1.16
CA LEU A 118 -13.34 6.25 0.86
C LEU A 118 -14.69 5.69 0.39
N ASN A 119 -14.66 4.66 -0.44
CA ASN A 119 -15.86 3.96 -0.91
C ASN A 119 -15.62 2.43 -0.88
N PRO A 120 -16.09 1.71 0.15
CA PRO A 120 -15.98 0.26 0.20
C PRO A 120 -16.87 -0.45 -0.84
N ASN A 121 -17.84 0.25 -1.44
CA ASN A 121 -18.75 -0.30 -2.46
C ASN A 121 -18.22 -0.06 -3.89
N LEU A 122 -16.98 0.41 -4.05
CA LEU A 122 -16.40 0.81 -5.33
C LEU A 122 -16.55 -0.25 -6.44
N ILE A 123 -16.26 -1.51 -6.12
CA ILE A 123 -16.31 -2.59 -7.11
C ILE A 123 -17.75 -2.82 -7.60
N ASN A 124 -18.73 -2.79 -6.70
CA ASN A 124 -20.13 -2.90 -7.09
C ASN A 124 -20.57 -1.69 -7.91
N ASP A 125 -20.09 -0.49 -7.59
CA ASP A 125 -20.35 0.70 -8.41
C ASP A 125 -19.82 0.51 -9.85
N TRP A 126 -18.61 -0.02 -10.01
CA TRP A 126 -18.03 -0.32 -11.32
C TRP A 126 -18.82 -1.40 -12.08
N LEU A 127 -19.23 -2.47 -11.39
CA LEU A 127 -20.04 -3.54 -12.00
C LEU A 127 -21.41 -3.04 -12.46
N LEU A 128 -21.96 -2.04 -11.76
CA LEU A 128 -23.19 -1.36 -12.14
C LEU A 128 -22.98 -0.26 -13.20
N GLY A 129 -21.77 -0.14 -13.77
CA GLY A 129 -21.46 0.82 -14.82
C GLY A 129 -21.28 2.26 -14.33
N LYS A 130 -21.11 2.50 -13.02
CA LYS A 130 -20.82 3.83 -12.49
C LYS A 130 -19.33 4.14 -12.59
N ASP A 131 -19.00 5.37 -12.97
CA ASP A 131 -17.62 5.89 -12.98
C ASP A 131 -17.18 6.40 -11.60
N SER A 132 -17.35 5.57 -10.56
CA SER A 132 -16.98 5.92 -9.19
C SER A 132 -15.45 5.87 -9.05
N ALA A 133 -14.82 6.99 -8.72
CA ALA A 133 -13.36 7.07 -8.53
C ALA A 133 -12.98 8.05 -7.40
N PRO A 134 -13.41 7.80 -6.15
CA PRO A 134 -13.27 8.75 -5.06
C PRO A 134 -11.80 9.01 -4.71
N GLN A 135 -11.50 10.27 -4.39
CA GLN A 135 -10.16 10.69 -3.99
C GLN A 135 -10.22 11.60 -2.76
N LEU A 136 -9.15 11.57 -1.97
CA LEU A 136 -8.97 12.56 -0.92
C LEU A 136 -8.66 13.92 -1.53
N ARG A 137 -9.13 14.99 -0.89
CA ARG A 137 -8.70 16.34 -1.25
C ARG A 137 -7.18 16.45 -1.01
N PRO A 138 -6.40 16.95 -1.99
CA PRO A 138 -4.97 17.13 -1.81
C PRO A 138 -4.67 18.02 -0.61
N ILE A 139 -3.73 17.59 0.24
CA ILE A 139 -3.26 18.39 1.38
C ILE A 139 -2.03 19.17 0.90
N THR A 140 -2.20 20.47 0.68
CA THR A 140 -1.21 21.36 0.04
C THR A 140 -0.30 22.09 1.02
N TRP A 141 -0.03 21.50 2.19
CA TRP A 141 0.81 22.13 3.20
C TRP A 141 2.26 22.28 2.71
N LYS A 142 2.92 23.39 3.08
CA LYS A 142 4.31 23.68 2.67
C LYS A 142 5.28 22.57 3.04
N ASN A 143 5.11 21.97 4.22
CA ASN A 143 5.92 20.83 4.65
C ASN A 143 5.34 19.53 4.07
N LYS A 144 6.01 19.00 3.04
CA LYS A 144 5.61 17.77 2.33
C LYS A 144 5.52 16.54 3.24
N VAL A 145 6.38 16.46 4.26
CA VAL A 145 6.36 15.35 5.23
C VAL A 145 5.09 15.43 6.07
N LEU A 146 4.76 16.62 6.59
CA LEU A 146 3.52 16.83 7.35
C LEU A 146 2.27 16.59 6.49
N ALA A 147 2.28 17.02 5.22
CA ALA A 147 1.19 16.76 4.28
C ALA A 147 0.97 15.24 4.05
N SER A 148 2.06 14.48 3.89
CA SER A 148 2.00 13.02 3.76
C SER A 148 1.47 12.34 5.02
N LEU A 149 1.99 12.73 6.20
CA LEU A 149 1.50 12.23 7.49
C LEU A 149 0.02 12.53 7.70
N ALA A 150 -0.43 13.74 7.34
CA ALA A 150 -1.84 14.11 7.43
C ALA A 150 -2.71 13.28 6.47
N THR A 151 -2.24 13.03 5.24
CA THR A 151 -2.93 12.15 4.28
C THR A 151 -3.10 10.76 4.86
N MET A 152 -2.02 10.17 5.38
CA MET A 152 -2.06 8.86 6.04
C MET A 152 -2.99 8.86 7.25
N ALA A 153 -2.98 9.90 8.08
CA ALA A 153 -3.86 10.01 9.24
C ALA A 153 -5.35 10.03 8.83
N VAL A 154 -5.70 10.75 7.76
CA VAL A 154 -7.05 10.77 7.20
C VAL A 154 -7.45 9.39 6.68
N VAL A 155 -6.60 8.70 5.92
CA VAL A 155 -6.87 7.33 5.44
C VAL A 155 -7.09 6.36 6.61
N LYS A 156 -6.18 6.35 7.60
CA LYS A 156 -6.32 5.52 8.81
C LYS A 156 -7.63 5.83 9.56
N PHE A 157 -8.03 7.09 9.60
CA PHE A 157 -9.29 7.49 10.21
C PHE A 157 -10.49 6.89 9.49
N GLN A 158 -10.51 6.91 8.15
CA GLN A 158 -11.58 6.26 7.39
C GLN A 158 -11.61 4.74 7.61
N MET A 159 -10.45 4.08 7.55
CA MET A 159 -10.35 2.64 7.80
C MET A 159 -10.88 2.26 9.19
N LYS A 160 -10.52 3.03 10.24
CA LYS A 160 -11.03 2.81 11.60
C LYS A 160 -12.54 3.01 11.70
N ARG A 161 -13.12 3.91 10.91
CA ARG A 161 -14.58 4.09 10.85
C ARG A 161 -15.27 2.88 10.21
N LEU A 162 -14.75 2.44 9.06
CA LEU A 162 -15.28 1.28 8.34
C LEU A 162 -15.20 0.01 9.20
N ALA A 163 -14.07 -0.20 9.89
CA ALA A 163 -13.89 -1.32 10.83
C ALA A 163 -14.88 -1.29 12.01
N ALA A 164 -15.44 -0.11 12.33
CA ALA A 164 -16.48 0.05 13.35
C ALA A 164 -17.91 0.05 12.76
N GLY A 165 -18.09 -0.41 11.51
CA GLY A 165 -19.38 -0.43 10.81
C GLY A 165 -19.92 0.95 10.41
N ARG A 166 -19.11 2.02 10.52
CA ARG A 166 -19.52 3.39 10.20
C ARG A 166 -19.18 3.73 8.76
N ARG A 167 -20.01 4.54 8.10
CA ARG A 167 -19.71 5.09 6.77
C ARG A 167 -18.45 5.97 6.78
N SER A 168 -17.75 5.99 5.64
CA SER A 168 -16.63 6.92 5.40
C SER A 168 -17.12 8.38 5.53
N LYS A 169 -16.23 9.25 6.00
CA LYS A 169 -16.44 10.70 6.13
C LYS A 169 -15.21 11.42 5.57
N PRO A 170 -15.06 11.53 4.24
CA PRO A 170 -13.86 12.08 3.61
C PRO A 170 -13.64 13.57 3.93
N GLN A 171 -14.71 14.30 4.24
CA GLN A 171 -14.66 15.71 4.64
C GLN A 171 -14.35 15.85 6.13
N VAL A 172 -13.06 15.77 6.47
CA VAL A 172 -12.53 15.98 7.82
C VAL A 172 -11.37 16.97 7.77
N SER A 173 -11.14 17.67 8.89
CA SER A 173 -9.97 18.54 9.02
C SER A 173 -8.69 17.69 9.10
N PRO A 174 -7.77 17.79 8.12
CA PRO A 174 -6.54 16.99 8.16
C PRO A 174 -5.65 17.32 9.35
N PHE A 175 -5.67 18.59 9.80
CA PHE A 175 -4.92 19.04 10.97
C PHE A 175 -5.36 18.32 12.24
N TRP A 176 -6.66 18.35 12.55
CA TRP A 176 -7.19 17.70 13.75
C TRP A 176 -7.00 16.19 13.72
N ILE A 177 -7.17 15.57 12.55
CA ILE A 177 -6.97 14.13 12.39
C ILE A 177 -5.49 13.75 12.59
N LEU A 178 -4.55 14.53 12.06
CA LEU A 178 -3.12 14.32 12.28
C LEU A 178 -2.76 14.45 13.76
N MET A 179 -3.22 15.50 14.44
CA MET A 179 -2.96 15.71 15.87
C MET A 179 -3.46 14.53 16.71
N LEU A 180 -4.69 14.07 16.45
CA LEU A 180 -5.26 12.91 17.13
C LEU A 180 -4.48 11.61 16.84
N ASP A 181 -4.03 11.41 15.60
CA ASP A 181 -3.23 10.23 15.24
C ASP A 181 -1.85 10.27 15.92
N GLN A 182 -1.22 11.44 16.03
CA GLN A 182 0.07 11.60 16.71
C GLN A 182 -0.04 11.34 18.22
N ILE A 183 -1.07 11.87 18.88
CA ILE A 183 -1.32 11.60 20.31
C ILE A 183 -1.52 10.09 20.54
N LYS A 184 -2.38 9.45 19.74
CA LYS A 184 -2.64 8.00 19.86
C LYS A 184 -1.39 7.17 19.60
N THR A 185 -0.59 7.55 18.61
CA THR A 185 0.67 6.87 18.28
C THR A 185 1.67 7.00 19.43
N ASN A 186 1.79 8.19 20.03
CA ASN A 186 2.65 8.42 21.19
C ASN A 186 2.23 7.60 22.42
N ILE A 187 0.92 7.48 22.69
CA ILE A 187 0.41 6.64 23.78
C ILE A 187 0.75 5.17 23.52
N LYS A 188 0.50 4.66 22.30
CA LYS A 188 0.82 3.29 21.92
C LYS A 188 2.32 3.01 22.02
N ALA A 189 3.16 3.93 21.56
CA ALA A 189 4.62 3.80 21.63
C ALA A 189 5.10 3.76 23.09
N LYS A 190 4.55 4.60 23.99
CA LYS A 190 4.83 4.54 25.43
C LYS A 190 4.43 3.19 26.03
N ARG A 191 3.24 2.67 25.69
CA ARG A 191 2.77 1.35 26.16
C ARG A 191 3.65 0.21 25.65
N TYR A 192 4.04 0.25 24.37
CA TYR A 192 4.94 -0.73 23.78
C TYR A 192 6.31 -0.73 24.46
N ARG A 193 6.92 0.44 24.68
CA ARG A 193 8.19 0.55 25.41
C ARG A 193 8.12 -0.02 26.82
N ARG A 194 7.03 0.24 27.55
CA ARG A 194 6.80 -0.35 28.88
C ARG A 194 6.69 -1.88 28.81
N TRP A 195 5.97 -2.41 27.81
CA TRP A 195 5.85 -3.85 27.61
C TRP A 195 7.18 -4.53 27.23
N VAL A 196 7.96 -3.93 26.34
CA VAL A 196 9.31 -4.43 25.99
C VAL A 196 10.23 -4.41 27.21
N ALA A 197 10.19 -3.34 28.01
CA ALA A 197 10.97 -3.25 29.24
C ALA A 197 10.57 -4.35 30.24
N PHE A 198 9.27 -4.58 30.43
CA PHE A 198 8.74 -5.66 31.28
C PHE A 198 9.15 -7.06 30.81
N LYS A 199 9.20 -7.31 29.49
CA LYS A 199 9.67 -8.59 28.95
C LYS A 199 11.19 -8.79 29.02
N ARG A 200 11.96 -7.71 29.17
CA ARG A 200 13.44 -7.75 29.27
C ARG A 200 13.93 -7.87 30.70
N THR A 201 13.09 -7.67 31.70
CA THR A 201 13.41 -8.06 33.08
C THR A 201 13.55 -9.58 33.15
N PRO A 202 14.72 -10.13 33.53
CA PRO A 202 14.85 -11.56 33.73
C PRO A 202 13.87 -11.99 34.81
N ASN A 203 13.26 -13.17 34.66
CA ASN A 203 12.67 -13.88 35.79
C ASN A 203 13.78 -14.08 36.82
N SER A 204 13.90 -13.19 37.80
CA SER A 204 14.57 -13.50 39.05
C SER A 204 13.67 -14.53 39.75
N GLY A 205 13.87 -15.79 39.37
CA GLY A 205 13.27 -16.93 40.03
C GLY A 205 13.54 -16.83 41.52
N PHE A 206 12.47 -16.95 42.28
CA PHE A 206 12.52 -17.22 43.71
C PHE A 206 13.47 -18.41 43.95
N LEU A 207 14.44 -18.19 44.84
CA LEU A 207 15.10 -19.24 45.61
C LEU A 207 14.09 -19.88 46.56
#